data_AF-A0A379LX02-F1
#
_entry.id   AF-A0A379LX02-F1
#
_cell.length_a   1.000
_cell.length_b   1.000
_cell.length_c   1.000
_cell.angle_alpha   90.00
_cell.angle_beta   90.00
_cell.angle_gamma   90.00
#
_symmetry.space_group_name_H-M   'P 1'
#
loop_
_entity.id
_entity.type
_entity.pdbx_description
1 polymer ?
#
loop_
_entity_poly.entity_id
_entity_poly.type
_entity_poly.pdbx_seq_one_letter_code
_entity_poly.pdbx_strand_id
1 'polypeptide(L)'
;MSTATTRSDGQPPPVLLASGGKTVEFPDMGGPVSAGWQEGTLTRAAELEAICECVEQQQTHTEGRVLCGAVRRHLEAARGAAEWGKSRLRRPLLVLHSGPLMERAMSNLDAGEAHLLNLEPAADVLGRMPCLLRHVQCHLRPNDPRRQEFERFARRLGMGEFDQSLPTPTEPNRADQERMVEEERRKIVAIVRAASSAGLREQVRLRSFRNIVVTTTVLLTLLAVGIAITGLIYPQLVPMCFAPEESGRAMVVCPNGQSGPFLPSGGMASGGQGVDDMVRATVRPADLLVIELVGTTAAAIAAAAAIRGLKGSSERYGLPVALVALKLPMGAITAFLGLLLLRGQFVPGLGALDTSAQIVAWALVFGYGQQLFTRLVDQQGQVVLETVRGADKRETGTSSD
;
A
#
# COMPACT_ATOMS: atom_id res chain seq x y z
N MET A 1 -18.86 -56.86 -18.45
CA MET A 1 -18.98 -55.65 -19.28
C MET A 1 -19.22 -54.47 -18.36
N SER A 2 -18.21 -53.63 -18.15
CA SER A 2 -18.35 -52.21 -17.83
C SER A 2 -16.95 -51.62 -17.76
N THR A 3 -16.55 -51.04 -18.89
CA THR A 3 -15.32 -50.31 -19.11
C THR A 3 -15.32 -49.01 -18.33
N ALA A 4 -14.26 -48.78 -17.56
CA ALA A 4 -13.96 -47.53 -16.88
C ALA A 4 -13.53 -46.48 -17.92
N THR A 5 -14.26 -45.37 -17.99
CA THR A 5 -13.89 -44.20 -18.78
C THR A 5 -13.01 -43.29 -17.91
N THR A 6 -11.70 -43.29 -18.19
CA THR A 6 -10.76 -42.29 -17.68
C THR A 6 -11.12 -40.91 -18.22
N ARG A 7 -11.34 -39.97 -17.30
CA ARG A 7 -11.57 -38.55 -17.54
C ARG A 7 -10.27 -37.92 -18.03
N SER A 8 -10.21 -37.60 -19.33
CA SER A 8 -9.13 -36.84 -19.95
C SER A 8 -9.17 -35.41 -19.43
N ASP A 9 -8.18 -35.01 -18.64
CA ASP A 9 -7.91 -33.62 -18.34
C ASP A 9 -7.57 -32.91 -19.66
N GLY A 10 -8.45 -32.00 -20.09
CA GLY A 10 -8.32 -31.24 -21.31
C GLY A 10 -7.25 -30.16 -21.18
N GLN A 11 -5.98 -30.56 -21.36
CA GLN A 11 -4.91 -29.64 -21.70
C GLN A 11 -5.12 -29.21 -23.16
N PRO A 12 -5.24 -27.91 -23.49
CA PRO A 12 -5.15 -27.49 -24.88
C PRO A 12 -3.74 -27.83 -25.41
N PRO A 13 -3.60 -28.38 -26.63
CA PRO A 13 -2.29 -28.65 -27.20
C PRO A 13 -1.51 -27.34 -27.41
N PRO A 14 -0.18 -27.35 -27.29
CA PRO A 14 0.66 -26.17 -27.56
C PRO A 14 0.40 -25.67 -28.99
N VAL A 15 0.30 -24.35 -29.13
CA VAL A 15 0.08 -23.70 -30.43
C VAL A 15 1.36 -23.80 -31.25
N LEU A 16 1.41 -24.77 -32.16
CA LEU A 16 2.50 -24.97 -33.11
C LEU A 16 2.38 -24.00 -34.28
N LEU A 17 3.19 -22.94 -34.28
CA LEU A 17 3.39 -22.11 -35.47
C LEU A 17 4.65 -22.59 -36.21
N ALA A 18 4.44 -23.28 -37.33
CA ALA A 18 5.53 -23.75 -38.18
C ALA A 18 5.99 -22.63 -39.12
N SER A 19 7.17 -22.06 -38.86
CA SER A 19 7.93 -21.29 -39.85
C SER A 19 9.39 -21.76 -39.81
N GLY A 20 9.89 -22.31 -40.92
CA GLY A 20 11.32 -22.54 -41.12
C GLY A 20 12.01 -23.61 -40.25
N GLY A 21 11.33 -24.69 -39.86
CA GLY A 21 11.99 -25.91 -39.35
C GLY A 21 12.35 -25.95 -37.86
N LYS A 22 11.96 -24.95 -37.06
CA LYS A 22 11.95 -25.06 -35.59
C LYS A 22 10.52 -24.95 -35.09
N THR A 23 10.05 -25.96 -34.36
CA THR A 23 8.84 -25.86 -33.55
C THR A 23 9.12 -24.92 -32.38
N VAL A 24 8.44 -23.78 -32.36
CA VAL A 24 8.44 -22.88 -31.22
C VAL A 24 7.37 -23.38 -30.25
N GLU A 25 7.79 -23.94 -29.12
CA GLU A 25 6.90 -24.34 -28.04
C GLU A 25 6.80 -23.19 -27.04
N PHE A 26 5.65 -22.51 -27.02
CA PHE A 26 5.37 -21.55 -25.96
C PHE A 26 4.95 -22.33 -24.70
N PRO A 27 5.59 -22.09 -23.54
CA PRO A 27 5.15 -22.69 -22.30
C PRO A 27 3.73 -22.25 -21.97
N ASP A 28 2.90 -23.19 -21.51
CA ASP A 28 1.54 -22.89 -21.05
C ASP A 28 1.58 -21.76 -20.00
N MET A 29 0.68 -20.78 -20.13
CA MET A 29 0.58 -19.65 -19.17
C MET A 29 0.19 -20.08 -17.73
N GLY A 30 0.08 -21.38 -17.47
CA GLY A 30 -0.29 -21.94 -16.17
C GLY A 30 -1.76 -21.67 -15.81
N GLY A 31 -2.20 -22.27 -14.71
CA GLY A 31 -3.51 -21.98 -14.11
C GLY A 31 -3.53 -20.67 -13.32
N PRO A 32 -4.72 -20.16 -12.98
CA PRO A 32 -4.90 -18.86 -12.33
C PRO A 32 -4.14 -18.78 -11.00
N VAL A 33 -3.48 -17.65 -10.77
CA VAL A 33 -2.73 -17.35 -9.55
C VAL A 33 -3.51 -16.41 -8.62
N SER A 34 -3.18 -16.45 -7.33
CA SER A 34 -4.00 -15.85 -6.28
C SER A 34 -3.86 -14.33 -6.14
N ALA A 35 -2.78 -13.74 -6.65
CA ALA A 35 -2.50 -12.31 -6.51
C ALA A 35 -2.30 -11.66 -7.88
N GLY A 36 -2.94 -10.51 -8.11
CA GLY A 36 -2.91 -9.85 -9.42
C GLY A 36 -1.52 -9.47 -9.92
N TRP A 37 -0.55 -9.26 -9.02
CA TRP A 37 0.84 -9.03 -9.43
C TRP A 37 1.51 -10.26 -10.04
N GLN A 38 1.11 -11.46 -9.60
CA GLN A 38 1.64 -12.71 -10.13
C GLN A 38 1.13 -12.87 -11.57
N GLU A 39 -0.17 -12.67 -11.80
CA GLU A 39 -0.75 -12.67 -13.15
C GLU A 39 -0.03 -11.67 -14.07
N GLY A 40 0.08 -10.41 -13.64
CA GLY A 40 0.75 -9.39 -14.44
C GLY A 40 2.22 -9.71 -14.75
N THR A 41 2.93 -10.35 -13.81
CA THR A 41 4.31 -10.79 -14.02
C THR A 41 4.39 -11.93 -15.04
N LEU A 42 3.52 -12.92 -14.94
CA LEU A 42 3.49 -14.07 -15.85
C LEU A 42 3.15 -13.62 -17.28
N THR A 43 2.12 -12.79 -17.43
CA THR A 43 1.75 -12.22 -18.74
C THR A 43 2.89 -11.42 -19.35
N ARG A 44 3.53 -10.53 -18.57
CA ARG A 44 4.65 -9.72 -19.06
C ARG A 44 5.87 -10.60 -19.40
N ALA A 45 6.15 -11.64 -18.62
CA ALA A 45 7.23 -12.57 -18.91
C ALA A 45 6.99 -13.31 -20.23
N ALA A 46 5.76 -13.79 -20.48
CA ALA A 46 5.40 -14.46 -21.72
C ALA A 46 5.49 -13.53 -22.94
N GLU A 47 5.07 -12.27 -22.80
CA GLU A 47 5.22 -11.24 -23.84
C GLU A 47 6.69 -11.02 -24.23
N LEU A 48 7.56 -10.80 -23.23
CA LEU A 48 8.99 -10.58 -23.46
C LEU A 48 9.69 -11.84 -24.01
N GLU A 49 9.22 -13.04 -23.66
CA GLU A 49 9.72 -14.29 -24.20
C GLU A 49 9.41 -14.41 -25.69
N ALA A 50 8.16 -14.14 -26.10
CA ALA A 50 7.76 -14.15 -27.51
C ALA A 50 8.58 -13.14 -28.33
N ILE A 51 8.82 -11.95 -27.79
CA ILE A 51 9.70 -10.95 -28.43
C ILE A 51 11.14 -11.50 -28.55
N CYS A 52 11.67 -12.11 -27.49
CA CYS A 52 13.02 -12.68 -27.49
C CYS A 52 13.21 -13.74 -28.56
N GLU A 53 12.21 -14.60 -28.77
CA GLU A 53 12.23 -15.64 -29.80
C GLU A 53 12.18 -15.05 -31.21
N CYS A 54 11.31 -14.07 -31.45
CA CYS A 54 11.25 -13.35 -32.73
C CYS A 54 12.58 -12.69 -33.07
N VAL A 55 13.21 -12.04 -32.10
CA VAL A 55 14.50 -11.38 -32.30
C VAL A 55 15.61 -12.40 -32.52
N GLU A 56 15.64 -13.51 -31.76
CA GLU A 56 16.66 -14.55 -31.92
C GLU A 56 16.68 -15.15 -33.33
N GLN A 57 15.51 -15.31 -33.97
CA GLN A 57 15.42 -15.81 -35.35
C GLN A 57 16.13 -14.89 -36.36
N GLN A 58 16.21 -13.59 -36.06
CA GLN A 58 16.86 -12.59 -36.90
C GLN A 58 18.37 -12.44 -36.58
N GLN A 59 18.86 -13.03 -35.48
CA GLN A 59 20.25 -12.88 -35.03
C GLN A 59 21.18 -13.90 -35.70
N THR A 60 22.12 -13.40 -36.50
CA THR A 60 23.18 -14.19 -37.12
C THR A 60 24.44 -14.28 -36.26
N HIS A 61 24.65 -13.31 -35.36
CA HIS A 61 25.86 -13.17 -34.55
C HIS A 61 25.78 -13.91 -33.21
N THR A 62 26.92 -14.45 -32.76
CA THR A 62 27.06 -15.17 -31.49
C THR A 62 26.74 -14.29 -30.28
N GLU A 63 27.10 -13.01 -30.31
CA GLU A 63 26.82 -12.05 -29.23
C GLU A 63 25.31 -11.87 -28.99
N GLY A 64 24.52 -11.75 -30.07
CA GLY A 64 23.07 -11.64 -30.00
C GLY A 64 22.43 -12.87 -29.34
N ARG A 65 22.91 -14.08 -29.71
CA ARG A 65 22.45 -15.34 -29.10
C ARG A 65 22.79 -15.47 -27.61
N VAL A 66 23.96 -15.00 -27.19
CA VAL A 66 24.34 -14.96 -25.77
C VAL A 66 23.40 -14.05 -24.97
N LEU A 67 23.02 -12.91 -25.56
CA LEU A 67 22.13 -11.95 -24.92
C LEU A 67 20.69 -12.47 -24.84
N CYS A 68 20.17 -13.16 -25.86
CA CYS A 68 18.90 -13.90 -25.79
C CYS A 68 18.92 -14.92 -24.65
N GLY A 69 20.02 -15.67 -24.48
CA GLY A 69 20.17 -16.59 -23.35
C GLY A 69 20.22 -15.90 -21.98
N ALA A 70 20.70 -14.65 -21.90
CA ALA A 70 20.61 -13.85 -20.68
C ALA A 70 19.17 -13.37 -20.41
N VAL A 71 18.44 -12.94 -21.44
CA VAL A 71 17.02 -12.57 -21.35
C VAL A 71 16.20 -13.73 -20.81
N ARG A 72 16.31 -14.93 -21.39
CA ARG A 72 15.55 -16.11 -20.90
C ARG A 72 15.80 -16.42 -19.43
N ARG A 73 17.06 -16.37 -18.98
CA ARG A 73 17.40 -16.56 -17.55
C ARG A 73 16.74 -15.54 -16.63
N HIS A 74 16.64 -14.29 -17.06
CA HIS A 74 15.88 -13.27 -16.31
C HIS A 74 14.38 -13.58 -16.30
N LEU A 75 13.79 -13.93 -17.44
CA LEU A 75 12.35 -14.25 -17.52
C LEU A 75 11.99 -15.52 -16.72
N GLU A 76 12.84 -16.54 -16.71
CA GLU A 76 12.72 -17.72 -15.84
C GLU A 76 12.79 -17.34 -14.36
N ALA A 77 13.74 -16.50 -13.97
CA ALA A 77 13.84 -16.03 -12.59
C ALA A 77 12.63 -15.20 -12.15
N ALA A 78 12.01 -14.44 -13.07
CA ALA A 78 10.78 -13.71 -12.81
C ALA A 78 9.56 -14.64 -12.67
N ARG A 79 9.42 -15.62 -13.57
CA ARG A 79 8.37 -16.65 -13.49
C ARG A 79 8.48 -17.46 -12.22
N GLY A 80 9.67 -17.97 -11.89
CA GLY A 80 9.90 -18.74 -10.66
C GLY A 80 9.53 -17.95 -9.39
N ALA A 81 9.73 -16.62 -9.39
CA ALA A 81 9.30 -15.77 -8.29
C ALA A 81 7.77 -15.58 -8.22
N ALA A 82 7.10 -15.46 -9.37
CA ALA A 82 5.64 -15.37 -9.43
C ALA A 82 4.95 -16.69 -9.07
N GLU A 83 5.50 -17.83 -9.50
CA GLU A 83 4.93 -19.16 -9.33
C GLU A 83 5.22 -19.80 -7.96
N TRP A 84 6.11 -19.22 -7.16
CA TRP A 84 6.51 -19.73 -5.84
C TRP A 84 5.31 -20.05 -4.91
N GLY A 85 4.15 -19.41 -5.13
CA GLY A 85 2.91 -19.63 -4.37
C GLY A 85 2.05 -20.84 -4.79
N LYS A 86 2.40 -21.61 -5.83
CA LYS A 86 1.59 -22.76 -6.30
C LYS A 86 1.61 -23.98 -5.36
N SER A 87 2.51 -24.02 -4.36
CA SER A 87 2.52 -25.06 -3.32
C SER A 87 1.37 -24.85 -2.33
N ARG A 88 0.37 -25.73 -2.34
CA ARG A 88 -0.92 -25.63 -1.61
C ARG A 88 -0.83 -25.52 -0.08
N LEU A 89 0.35 -25.64 0.54
CA LEU A 89 0.45 -25.96 1.96
C LEU A 89 0.52 -24.78 2.96
N ARG A 90 0.62 -23.49 2.53
CA ARG A 90 0.85 -22.38 3.51
C ARG A 90 0.17 -21.04 3.14
N ARG A 91 -1.16 -20.93 3.27
CA ARG A 91 -1.91 -19.74 2.81
C ARG A 91 -1.87 -18.46 3.67
N PRO A 92 -1.75 -18.43 5.02
CA PRO A 92 -1.79 -17.16 5.74
C PRO A 92 -0.44 -16.44 5.83
N LEU A 93 0.69 -17.16 5.83
CA LEU A 93 2.03 -16.55 5.92
C LEU A 93 2.53 -15.96 4.59
N LEU A 94 1.88 -16.30 3.47
CA LEU A 94 2.32 -15.93 2.13
C LEU A 94 2.21 -14.41 1.89
N VAL A 95 1.19 -13.75 2.43
CA VAL A 95 0.96 -12.30 2.24
C VAL A 95 2.07 -11.44 2.87
N LEU A 96 2.69 -11.91 3.97
CA LEU A 96 3.80 -11.21 4.61
C LEU A 96 5.14 -11.38 3.86
N HIS A 97 5.29 -12.44 3.06
CA HIS A 97 6.56 -12.82 2.44
C HIS A 97 6.63 -12.58 0.91
N SER A 98 5.58 -12.06 0.29
CA SER A 98 5.56 -11.79 -1.17
C SER A 98 6.47 -10.64 -1.63
N GLY A 99 6.95 -9.79 -0.71
CA GLY A 99 7.71 -8.59 -1.07
C GLY A 99 9.03 -8.88 -1.81
N PRO A 100 9.94 -9.72 -1.28
CA PRO A 100 11.20 -10.04 -1.96
C PRO A 100 10.97 -10.79 -3.28
N LEU A 101 9.91 -11.58 -3.37
CA LEU A 101 9.53 -12.28 -4.60
C LEU A 101 9.05 -11.30 -5.69
N MET A 102 8.22 -10.32 -5.32
CA MET A 102 7.82 -9.23 -6.22
C MET A 102 9.03 -8.44 -6.71
N GLU A 103 9.92 -8.00 -5.80
CA GLU A 103 11.13 -7.24 -6.14
C GLU A 103 12.04 -8.05 -7.08
N ARG A 104 12.21 -9.34 -6.80
CA ARG A 104 12.95 -10.27 -7.68
C ARG A 104 12.27 -10.37 -9.05
N ALA A 105 10.97 -10.54 -9.10
CA ALA A 105 10.22 -10.65 -10.35
C ALA A 105 10.38 -9.39 -11.20
N MET A 106 10.08 -8.23 -10.64
CA MET A 106 10.15 -6.94 -11.33
C MET A 106 11.57 -6.60 -11.77
N SER A 107 12.56 -6.77 -10.90
CA SER A 107 13.97 -6.50 -11.26
C SER A 107 14.46 -7.40 -12.38
N ASN A 108 13.98 -8.64 -12.49
CA ASN A 108 14.35 -9.53 -13.58
C ASN A 108 13.59 -9.19 -14.87
N LEU A 109 12.30 -8.84 -14.81
CA LEU A 109 11.56 -8.34 -15.97
C LEU A 109 12.23 -7.09 -16.57
N ASP A 110 12.54 -6.10 -15.74
CA ASP A 110 13.21 -4.86 -16.17
C ASP A 110 14.59 -5.13 -16.79
N ALA A 111 15.34 -6.09 -16.22
CA ALA A 111 16.64 -6.50 -16.76
C ALA A 111 16.49 -7.19 -18.14
N GLY A 112 15.51 -8.08 -18.27
CA GLY A 112 15.17 -8.76 -19.53
C GLY A 112 14.74 -7.77 -20.62
N GLU A 113 13.83 -6.85 -20.30
CA GLU A 113 13.38 -5.81 -21.22
C GLU A 113 14.54 -4.91 -21.68
N ALA A 114 15.40 -4.48 -20.76
CA ALA A 114 16.56 -3.67 -21.12
C ALA A 114 17.58 -4.43 -21.99
N HIS A 115 17.69 -5.74 -21.84
CA HIS A 115 18.51 -6.57 -22.73
C HIS A 115 17.86 -6.73 -24.11
N LEU A 116 16.54 -6.87 -24.18
CA LEU A 116 15.79 -6.91 -25.46
C LEU A 116 15.93 -5.62 -26.25
N LEU A 117 15.90 -4.45 -25.60
CA LEU A 117 16.14 -3.16 -26.27
C LEU A 117 17.54 -3.05 -26.93
N ASN A 118 18.52 -3.88 -26.54
CA ASN A 118 19.80 -3.94 -27.25
C ASN A 118 19.76 -4.83 -28.50
N LEU A 119 18.78 -5.74 -28.59
CA LEU A 119 18.68 -6.74 -29.65
C LEU A 119 17.66 -6.36 -30.71
N GLU A 120 16.63 -5.60 -30.35
CA GLU A 120 15.55 -5.21 -31.25
C GLU A 120 16.02 -4.28 -32.38
N PRO A 121 15.50 -4.44 -33.60
CA PRO A 121 15.72 -3.49 -34.70
C PRO A 121 15.43 -2.03 -34.30
N ALA A 122 16.17 -1.08 -34.86
CA ALA A 122 16.00 0.35 -34.53
C ALA A 122 14.57 0.85 -34.83
N ALA A 123 13.93 0.31 -35.86
CA ALA A 123 12.54 0.62 -36.21
C ALA A 123 11.55 0.26 -35.08
N ASP A 124 11.76 -0.88 -34.40
CA ASP A 124 10.90 -1.33 -33.32
C ASP A 124 11.11 -0.48 -32.05
N VAL A 125 12.38 -0.16 -31.75
CA VAL A 125 12.72 0.75 -30.64
C VAL A 125 12.17 2.14 -30.88
N LEU A 126 12.23 2.64 -32.12
CA LEU A 126 11.61 3.91 -32.51
C LEU A 126 10.10 3.90 -32.28
N GLY A 127 9.41 2.80 -32.63
CA GLY A 127 7.98 2.63 -32.38
C GLY A 127 7.62 2.61 -30.89
N ARG A 128 8.51 2.12 -30.02
CA ARG A 128 8.31 2.11 -28.55
C ARG A 128 8.73 3.40 -27.86
N MET A 129 9.35 4.34 -28.56
CA MET A 129 9.93 5.54 -27.96
C MET A 129 8.93 6.39 -27.15
N PRO A 130 7.65 6.57 -27.55
CA PRO A 130 6.68 7.26 -26.71
C PRO A 130 6.46 6.59 -25.35
N CYS A 131 6.39 5.26 -25.31
CA CYS A 131 6.27 4.49 -24.08
C CYS A 131 7.54 4.58 -23.22
N LEU A 132 8.72 4.57 -23.84
CA LEU A 132 10.00 4.73 -23.14
C LEU A 132 10.14 6.14 -22.54
N LEU A 133 9.77 7.19 -23.31
CA LEU A 133 9.76 8.57 -22.83
C LEU A 133 8.85 8.71 -21.62
N ARG A 134 7.65 8.14 -21.72
CA ARG A 134 6.67 8.11 -20.65
C ARG A 134 7.23 7.44 -19.40
N HIS A 135 7.82 6.26 -19.52
CA HIS A 135 8.45 5.52 -18.42
C HIS A 135 9.53 6.34 -17.70
N VAL A 136 10.40 6.98 -18.49
CA VAL A 136 11.46 7.87 -17.97
C VAL A 136 10.87 9.07 -17.23
N GLN A 137 9.83 9.69 -17.77
CA GLN A 137 9.15 10.81 -17.14
C GLN A 137 8.43 10.43 -15.84
N CYS A 138 7.93 9.19 -15.72
CA CYS A 138 7.26 8.73 -14.50
C CYS A 138 8.23 8.58 -13.34
N HIS A 139 9.41 7.98 -13.58
CA HIS A 139 10.32 7.58 -12.51
C HIS A 139 11.54 8.49 -12.31
N LEU A 140 11.88 9.35 -13.28
CA LEU A 140 12.95 10.33 -13.12
C LEU A 140 12.41 11.74 -12.87
N ARG A 141 13.08 12.46 -11.96
CA ARG A 141 12.75 13.85 -11.63
C ARG A 141 13.03 14.77 -12.82
N PRO A 142 12.27 15.87 -13.02
CA PRO A 142 12.49 16.81 -14.13
C PRO A 142 13.91 17.40 -14.21
N ASN A 143 14.59 17.53 -13.07
CA ASN A 143 15.96 18.04 -12.98
C ASN A 143 17.03 16.94 -13.14
N ASP A 144 16.66 15.67 -13.35
CA ASP A 144 17.64 14.60 -13.58
C ASP A 144 18.27 14.78 -14.97
N PRO A 145 19.61 14.86 -15.09
CA PRO A 145 20.28 15.08 -16.37
C PRO A 145 19.95 14.00 -17.41
N ARG A 146 19.72 12.76 -16.96
CA ARG A 146 19.36 11.63 -17.82
C ARG A 146 17.98 11.80 -18.45
N ARG A 147 17.02 12.31 -17.67
CA ARG A 147 15.67 12.61 -18.17
C ARG A 147 15.73 13.75 -19.19
N GLN A 148 16.44 14.83 -18.88
CA GLN A 148 16.58 15.96 -19.78
C GLN A 148 17.24 15.58 -21.10
N GLU A 149 18.23 14.67 -21.06
CA GLU A 149 18.86 14.13 -22.26
C GLU A 149 17.89 13.29 -23.08
N PHE A 150 17.09 12.44 -22.43
CA PHE A 150 16.05 11.64 -23.10
C PHE A 150 14.96 12.51 -23.73
N GLU A 151 14.49 13.56 -23.04
CA GLU A 151 13.50 14.52 -23.58
C GLU A 151 14.08 15.37 -24.72
N ARG A 152 15.37 15.71 -24.66
CA ARG A 152 16.07 16.34 -25.80
C ARG A 152 16.16 15.38 -26.99
N PHE A 153 16.45 14.10 -26.76
CA PHE A 153 16.49 13.09 -27.81
C PHE A 153 15.11 12.85 -28.43
N ALA A 154 14.06 12.70 -27.62
CA ALA A 154 12.69 12.54 -28.09
C ALA A 154 12.23 13.73 -28.97
N ARG A 155 12.55 14.97 -28.57
CA ARG A 155 12.28 16.15 -29.40
C ARG A 155 13.00 16.12 -30.75
N ARG A 156 14.26 15.67 -30.79
CA ARG A 156 15.00 15.49 -32.06
C ARG A 156 14.38 14.44 -32.97
N LEU A 157 13.68 13.45 -32.40
CA LEU A 157 12.92 12.45 -33.15
C LEU A 157 11.52 12.96 -33.57
N GLY A 158 11.15 14.21 -33.27
CA GLY A 158 9.84 14.76 -33.58
C GLY A 158 8.76 14.43 -32.54
N MET A 159 9.13 13.91 -31.37
CA MET A 159 8.19 13.66 -30.26
C MET A 159 8.15 14.88 -29.34
N GLY A 160 7.08 15.66 -29.43
CA GLY A 160 6.88 16.86 -28.63
C GLY A 160 5.63 17.63 -29.07
N GLU A 161 5.20 18.55 -28.22
CA GLU A 161 4.08 19.46 -28.52
C GLU A 161 4.45 20.35 -29.70
N PHE A 162 3.60 20.36 -30.73
CA PHE A 162 3.82 21.13 -31.95
C PHE A 162 3.58 22.61 -31.65
N ASP A 163 4.64 23.35 -31.35
CA ASP A 163 4.55 24.80 -31.22
C ASP A 163 4.31 25.40 -32.62
N GLN A 164 3.05 25.79 -32.90
CA GLN A 164 2.65 26.43 -34.16
C GLN A 164 3.41 27.74 -34.45
N SER A 165 4.14 28.27 -33.47
CA SER A 165 4.86 29.54 -33.54
C SER A 165 6.26 29.44 -34.15
N LEU A 166 6.80 28.22 -34.32
CA LEU A 166 8.14 27.97 -34.85
C LEU A 166 8.07 27.45 -36.30
N PRO A 167 9.02 27.83 -37.18
CA PRO A 167 9.04 27.32 -38.55
C PRO A 167 9.11 25.80 -38.51
N THR A 168 8.20 25.15 -39.25
CA THR A 168 8.09 23.68 -39.36
C THR A 168 9.47 23.07 -39.53
N PRO A 169 9.99 22.36 -38.51
CA PRO A 169 11.21 21.59 -38.69
C PRO A 169 10.96 20.64 -39.86
N THR A 170 11.90 20.54 -40.81
CA THR A 170 11.87 19.45 -41.78
C THR A 170 11.77 18.16 -40.98
N GLU A 171 10.62 17.49 -41.04
CA GLU A 171 10.43 16.26 -40.27
C GLU A 171 11.56 15.29 -40.66
N PRO A 172 12.33 14.78 -39.68
CA PRO A 172 13.43 13.90 -39.97
C PRO A 172 12.87 12.66 -40.68
N ASN A 173 13.50 12.28 -41.80
CA ASN A 173 13.11 11.09 -42.54
C ASN A 173 13.19 9.88 -41.60
N ARG A 174 12.29 8.91 -41.78
CA ARG A 174 12.23 7.69 -40.94
C ARG A 174 13.56 6.95 -40.89
N ALA A 175 14.28 6.88 -42.01
CA ALA A 175 15.60 6.27 -42.06
C ALA A 175 16.64 7.01 -41.19
N ASP A 176 16.56 8.34 -41.10
CA ASP A 176 17.45 9.13 -40.25
C ASP A 176 17.09 8.96 -38.78
N GLN A 177 15.80 8.89 -38.45
CA GLN A 177 15.33 8.58 -37.10
C GLN A 177 15.82 7.20 -36.62
N GLU A 178 15.71 6.18 -37.47
CA GLU A 178 16.19 4.82 -37.17
C GLU A 178 17.71 4.81 -36.95
N ARG A 179 18.49 5.53 -37.77
CA ARG A 179 19.95 5.69 -37.58
C ARG A 179 20.28 6.39 -36.26
N MET A 180 19.57 7.46 -35.91
CA MET A 180 19.77 8.17 -34.65
C MET A 180 19.47 7.27 -33.44
N VAL A 181 18.42 6.45 -33.51
CA VAL A 181 18.09 5.46 -32.47
C VAL A 181 19.18 4.41 -32.34
N GLU A 182 19.73 3.92 -33.46
CA GLU A 182 20.83 2.95 -33.43
C GLU A 182 22.10 3.55 -32.79
N GLU A 183 22.49 4.76 -33.19
CA GLU A 183 23.66 5.46 -32.66
C GLU A 183 23.54 5.72 -31.15
N GLU A 184 22.35 6.06 -30.67
CA GLU A 184 22.07 6.41 -29.28
C GLU A 184 21.53 5.23 -28.45
N ARG A 185 21.42 4.02 -29.03
CA ARG A 185 20.81 2.83 -28.41
C ARG A 185 21.32 2.55 -27.00
N ARG A 186 22.64 2.55 -26.81
CA ARG A 186 23.25 2.30 -25.50
C ARG A 186 22.85 3.35 -24.45
N LYS A 187 22.71 4.61 -24.86
CA LYS A 187 22.25 5.68 -23.96
C LYS A 187 20.78 5.52 -23.62
N ILE A 188 19.93 5.22 -24.60
CA ILE A 188 18.50 4.93 -24.41
C ILE A 188 18.33 3.82 -23.36
N VAL A 189 19.00 2.68 -23.55
CA VAL A 189 18.93 1.54 -22.62
C VAL A 189 19.43 1.91 -21.23
N ALA A 190 20.55 2.65 -21.12
CA ALA A 190 21.09 3.08 -19.83
C ALA A 190 20.10 3.97 -19.06
N ILE A 191 19.42 4.90 -19.75
CA ILE A 191 18.42 5.79 -19.15
C ILE A 191 17.17 5.01 -18.73
N VAL A 192 16.68 4.09 -19.56
CA VAL A 192 15.52 3.22 -19.23
C VAL A 192 15.82 2.32 -18.02
N ARG A 193 17.02 1.75 -17.94
CA ARG A 193 17.47 1.01 -16.74
C ARG A 193 17.52 1.89 -15.51
N ALA A 194 18.01 3.12 -15.65
CA ALA A 194 18.02 4.08 -14.56
C ALA A 194 16.59 4.41 -14.07
N ALA A 195 15.65 4.63 -14.99
CA ALA A 195 14.24 4.86 -14.67
C ALA A 195 13.62 3.65 -13.95
N SER A 196 13.84 2.44 -14.46
CA SER A 196 13.34 1.20 -13.84
C SER A 196 13.92 0.99 -12.43
N SER A 197 15.22 1.25 -12.24
CA SER A 197 15.87 1.23 -10.92
C SER A 197 15.32 2.28 -9.94
N ALA A 198 14.86 3.43 -10.45
CA ALA A 198 14.24 4.47 -9.63
C ALA A 198 12.83 4.05 -9.21
N GLY A 199 12.03 3.49 -10.13
CA GLY A 199 10.72 2.93 -9.84
C GLY A 199 10.77 1.80 -8.80
N LEU A 200 11.73 0.88 -8.90
CA LEU A 200 11.93 -0.17 -7.89
C LEU A 200 12.22 0.41 -6.50
N ARG A 201 13.04 1.47 -6.40
CA ARG A 201 13.34 2.11 -5.11
C ARG A 201 12.13 2.81 -4.49
N GLU A 202 11.24 3.37 -5.30
CA GLU A 202 9.98 3.95 -4.83
C GLU A 202 9.09 2.87 -4.19
N GLN A 203 9.01 1.70 -4.81
CA GLN A 203 8.23 0.58 -4.29
C GLN A 203 8.80 -0.01 -3.00
N VAL A 204 10.12 -0.10 -2.85
CA VAL A 204 10.76 -0.55 -1.61
C VAL A 204 10.45 0.40 -0.44
N ARG A 205 10.41 1.72 -0.69
CA ARG A 205 10.04 2.72 0.33
C ARG A 205 8.59 2.54 0.80
N LEU A 206 7.66 2.31 -0.13
CA LEU A 206 6.26 2.03 0.20
C LEU A 206 6.14 0.81 1.12
N ARG A 207 6.90 -0.24 0.85
CA ARG A 207 6.89 -1.46 1.66
C ARG A 207 7.40 -1.20 3.08
N SER A 208 8.52 -0.50 3.22
CA SER A 208 9.05 -0.15 4.55
C SER A 208 8.03 0.66 5.35
N PHE A 209 7.43 1.66 4.70
CA PHE A 209 6.38 2.47 5.31
C PHE A 209 5.16 1.64 5.71
N ARG A 210 4.65 0.77 4.84
CA ARG A 210 3.55 -0.16 5.15
C ARG A 210 3.90 -1.07 6.32
N ASN A 211 5.10 -1.63 6.35
CA ASN A 211 5.53 -2.53 7.43
C ASN A 211 5.60 -1.78 8.77
N ILE A 212 6.09 -0.54 8.78
CA ILE A 212 6.08 0.32 9.96
C ILE A 212 4.63 0.56 10.42
N VAL A 213 3.74 0.98 9.50
CA VAL A 213 2.32 1.22 9.81
C VAL A 213 1.66 -0.03 10.38
N VAL A 214 1.80 -1.20 9.74
CA VAL A 214 1.22 -2.46 10.22
C VAL A 214 1.78 -2.85 11.58
N THR A 215 3.09 -2.72 11.79
CA THR A 215 3.73 -3.03 13.08
C THR A 215 3.20 -2.13 14.19
N THR A 216 3.09 -0.83 13.92
CA THR A 216 2.50 0.14 14.85
C THR A 216 1.03 -0.18 15.13
N THR A 217 0.22 -0.51 14.10
CA THR A 217 -1.17 -0.92 14.28
C THR A 217 -1.27 -2.12 15.20
N VAL A 218 -0.47 -3.18 14.96
CA VAL A 218 -0.46 -4.38 15.81
C VAL A 218 -0.07 -4.02 17.24
N LEU A 219 0.99 -3.23 17.44
CA LEU A 219 1.43 -2.82 18.78
C LEU A 219 0.36 -2.02 19.52
N LEU A 220 -0.29 -1.07 18.86
CA LEU A 220 -1.38 -0.27 19.44
C LEU A 220 -2.62 -1.13 19.71
N THR A 221 -2.95 -2.09 18.84
CA THR A 221 -4.03 -3.04 19.09
C THR A 221 -3.74 -3.91 20.30
N LEU A 222 -2.50 -4.43 20.43
CA LEU A 222 -2.09 -5.18 21.63
C LEU A 222 -2.16 -4.32 22.89
N LEU A 223 -1.77 -3.05 22.80
CA LEU A 223 -1.90 -2.10 23.90
C LEU A 223 -3.36 -1.87 24.29
N ALA A 224 -4.24 -1.59 23.33
CA ALA A 224 -5.69 -1.43 23.59
C ALA A 224 -6.29 -2.70 24.20
N VAL A 225 -6.03 -3.87 23.61
CA VAL A 225 -6.49 -5.16 24.17
C VAL A 225 -5.94 -5.38 25.58
N GLY A 226 -4.69 -5.02 25.85
CA GLY A 226 -4.08 -5.08 27.18
C GLY A 226 -4.79 -4.17 28.18
N ILE A 227 -5.17 -2.96 27.78
CA ILE A 227 -5.94 -2.01 28.60
C ILE A 227 -7.33 -2.60 28.90
N ALA A 228 -8.08 -3.07 27.90
CA ALA A 228 -9.36 -3.76 28.11
C ALA A 228 -9.25 -4.97 29.06
N ILE A 229 -8.27 -5.85 28.85
CA ILE A 229 -8.04 -7.02 29.72
C ILE A 229 -7.72 -6.56 31.15
N THR A 230 -6.90 -5.53 31.31
CA THR A 230 -6.56 -4.98 32.63
C THR A 230 -7.81 -4.45 33.35
N GLY A 231 -8.71 -3.75 32.65
CA GLY A 231 -9.98 -3.30 33.23
C GLY A 231 -10.91 -4.43 33.64
N LEU A 232 -10.93 -5.52 32.89
CA LEU A 232 -11.74 -6.71 33.19
C LEU A 232 -11.23 -7.49 34.42
N ILE A 233 -9.92 -7.67 34.53
CA ILE A 233 -9.30 -8.44 35.62
C ILE A 233 -9.12 -7.58 36.87
N TYR A 234 -8.73 -6.32 36.70
CA TYR A 234 -8.37 -5.39 37.78
C TYR A 234 -9.14 -4.06 37.68
N PRO A 235 -10.48 -4.09 37.88
CA PRO A 235 -11.31 -2.88 37.77
C PRO A 235 -10.86 -1.72 38.66
N GLN A 236 -10.19 -2.02 39.77
CA GLN A 236 -9.79 -1.02 40.77
C GLN A 236 -8.45 -0.33 40.48
N LEU A 237 -7.64 -0.80 39.52
CA LEU A 237 -6.34 -0.18 39.19
C LEU A 237 -6.52 1.18 38.51
N VAL A 238 -7.52 1.28 37.63
CA VAL A 238 -7.83 2.50 36.87
C VAL A 238 -9.35 2.69 36.81
N PRO A 239 -10.00 3.06 37.93
CA PRO A 239 -11.44 3.29 37.93
C PRO A 239 -11.73 4.52 37.07
N MET A 240 -12.55 4.41 36.03
CA MET A 240 -12.92 5.54 35.17
C MET A 240 -14.17 6.27 35.69
N CYS A 241 -14.23 6.47 37.00
CA CYS A 241 -15.38 7.07 37.67
C CYS A 241 -15.11 8.51 38.10
N PHE A 242 -16.17 9.32 38.08
CA PHE A 242 -16.20 10.71 38.50
C PHE A 242 -17.13 10.84 39.71
N ALA A 243 -16.80 11.74 40.63
CA ALA A 243 -17.58 12.00 41.84
C ALA A 243 -18.00 13.48 41.88
N PRO A 244 -18.93 13.93 41.01
CA PRO A 244 -19.48 15.27 41.09
C PRO A 244 -20.20 15.49 42.43
N GLU A 245 -20.09 16.70 42.96
CA GLU A 245 -20.76 17.12 44.19
C GLU A 245 -21.81 18.17 43.86
N GLU A 246 -23.08 17.83 44.08
CA GLU A 246 -24.22 18.73 43.88
C GLU A 246 -24.90 18.99 45.22
N SER A 247 -24.93 20.27 45.65
CA SER A 247 -25.63 20.72 46.86
C SER A 247 -25.26 19.92 48.14
N GLY A 248 -23.98 19.56 48.29
CA GLY A 248 -23.47 18.82 49.46
C GLY A 248 -23.74 17.32 49.45
N ARG A 249 -24.21 16.75 48.33
CA ARG A 249 -24.30 15.31 48.09
C ARG A 249 -23.38 14.93 46.94
N ALA A 250 -22.60 13.88 47.15
CA ALA A 250 -21.75 13.30 46.12
C ALA A 250 -22.47 12.11 45.46
N MET A 251 -22.27 11.93 44.15
CA MET A 251 -22.68 10.73 43.43
C MET A 251 -21.48 10.18 42.67
N VAL A 252 -21.25 8.87 42.72
CA VAL A 252 -20.21 8.25 41.90
C VAL A 252 -20.83 7.78 40.58
N VAL A 253 -20.22 8.23 39.48
CA VAL A 253 -20.65 7.95 38.12
C VAL A 253 -19.52 7.24 37.40
N CYS A 254 -19.79 6.03 36.91
CA CYS A 254 -18.88 5.21 36.12
C CYS A 254 -19.49 4.97 34.71
N PRO A 255 -18.71 4.53 33.71
CA PRO A 255 -19.21 4.33 32.35
C PRO A 255 -20.41 3.37 32.26
N ASN A 256 -20.45 2.32 33.08
CA ASN A 256 -21.52 1.31 33.07
C ASN A 256 -22.25 1.18 34.43
N GLY A 257 -22.19 2.20 35.29
CA GLY A 257 -22.81 2.16 36.61
C GLY A 257 -22.89 3.53 37.29
N GLN A 258 -23.89 3.71 38.15
CA GLN A 258 -24.06 4.92 38.96
C GLN A 258 -24.46 4.52 40.38
N SER A 259 -23.91 5.23 41.37
CA SER A 259 -24.35 5.12 42.75
C SER A 259 -25.54 6.04 43.02
N GLY A 260 -26.30 5.74 44.08
CA GLY A 260 -27.23 6.72 44.64
C GLY A 260 -26.47 7.90 45.30
N PRO A 261 -27.16 9.01 45.58
CA PRO A 261 -26.56 10.16 46.25
C PRO A 261 -26.21 9.84 47.70
N PHE A 262 -24.99 10.20 48.12
CA PHE A 262 -24.48 10.00 49.47
C PHE A 262 -23.85 11.29 50.02
N LEU A 263 -23.72 11.36 51.35
CA LEU A 263 -23.03 12.44 52.02
C LEU A 263 -21.55 12.05 52.16
N PRO A 264 -20.60 12.74 51.50
CA PRO A 264 -19.19 12.41 51.60
C PRO A 264 -18.70 12.69 53.03
N SER A 265 -18.09 11.70 53.70
CA SER A 265 -17.38 11.97 54.95
C SER A 265 -16.06 12.65 54.63
N GLY A 266 -16.04 13.98 54.70
CA GLY A 266 -14.79 14.72 54.92
C GLY A 266 -14.20 14.23 56.25
N GLY A 267 -12.93 13.81 56.24
CA GLY A 267 -12.30 13.04 57.32
C GLY A 267 -12.65 13.52 58.75
N MET A 268 -12.82 12.53 59.63
CA MET A 268 -13.07 12.63 61.10
C MET A 268 -14.51 12.76 61.60
N ALA A 269 -15.50 12.11 60.95
CA ALA A 269 -16.76 11.80 61.62
C ALA A 269 -17.30 10.42 61.21
N SER A 270 -17.49 9.57 62.22
CA SER A 270 -17.96 8.18 62.13
C SER A 270 -19.43 8.13 61.69
N GLY A 271 -19.67 8.07 60.38
CA GLY A 271 -21.03 7.91 59.84
C GLY A 271 -21.17 8.08 58.32
N GLY A 272 -20.26 8.78 57.64
CA GLY A 272 -20.27 8.89 56.18
C GLY A 272 -19.37 7.86 55.50
N GLN A 273 -19.78 7.44 54.30
CA GLN A 273 -18.99 6.55 53.45
C GLN A 273 -17.88 7.33 52.74
N GLY A 274 -16.68 6.75 52.68
CA GLY A 274 -15.58 7.30 51.90
C GLY A 274 -15.91 7.28 50.41
N VAL A 275 -15.55 8.34 49.67
CA VAL A 275 -15.75 8.41 48.22
C VAL A 275 -15.07 7.23 47.52
N ASP A 276 -13.88 6.83 47.98
CA ASP A 276 -13.13 5.69 47.45
C ASP A 276 -13.85 4.34 47.65
N ASP A 277 -14.54 4.15 48.78
CA ASP A 277 -15.32 2.94 49.05
C ASP A 277 -16.53 2.85 48.12
N MET A 278 -17.18 3.99 47.87
CA MET A 278 -18.30 4.06 46.93
C MET A 278 -17.85 3.84 45.50
N VAL A 279 -16.67 4.35 45.11
CA VAL A 279 -16.04 4.04 43.82
C VAL A 279 -15.80 2.54 43.69
N ARG A 280 -15.19 1.89 44.69
CA ARG A 280 -14.96 0.43 44.66
C ARG A 280 -16.24 -0.38 44.55
N ALA A 281 -17.34 0.08 45.13
CA ALA A 281 -18.65 -0.58 45.06
C ALA A 281 -19.37 -0.37 43.72
N THR A 282 -19.10 0.74 43.03
CA THR A 282 -19.82 1.15 41.81
C THR A 282 -19.10 0.73 40.53
N VAL A 283 -17.76 0.66 40.55
CA VAL A 283 -16.94 0.27 39.40
C VAL A 283 -17.32 -1.12 38.90
N ARG A 284 -17.43 -1.26 37.58
CA ARG A 284 -17.68 -2.55 36.92
C ARG A 284 -16.49 -2.96 36.06
N PRO A 285 -16.20 -4.27 35.92
CA PRO A 285 -15.08 -4.76 35.10
C PRO A 285 -15.22 -4.36 33.62
N ALA A 286 -16.43 -4.15 33.13
CA ALA A 286 -16.69 -3.76 31.74
C ALA A 286 -16.51 -2.25 31.46
N ASP A 287 -16.26 -1.41 32.46
CA ASP A 287 -16.22 0.06 32.31
C ASP A 287 -15.20 0.51 31.25
N LEU A 288 -14.01 -0.07 31.28
CA LEU A 288 -12.93 0.26 30.36
C LEU A 288 -13.17 -0.30 28.94
N LEU A 289 -13.76 -1.50 28.87
CA LEU A 289 -14.14 -2.13 27.60
C LEU A 289 -15.22 -1.31 26.87
N VAL A 290 -16.19 -0.74 27.60
CA VAL A 290 -17.21 0.16 27.03
C VAL A 290 -16.54 1.40 26.41
N ILE A 291 -15.61 2.03 27.12
CA ILE A 291 -14.87 3.21 26.61
C ILE A 291 -14.12 2.88 25.33
N GLU A 292 -13.36 1.77 25.32
CA GLU A 292 -12.61 1.36 24.13
C GLU A 292 -13.51 1.00 22.95
N LEU A 293 -14.61 0.30 23.19
CA LEU A 293 -15.55 -0.07 22.13
C LEU A 293 -16.23 1.16 21.51
N VAL A 294 -16.56 2.15 22.33
CA VAL A 294 -17.09 3.44 21.86
C VAL A 294 -16.03 4.21 21.09
N GLY A 295 -14.79 4.26 21.58
CA GLY A 295 -13.66 4.91 20.91
C GLY A 295 -13.33 4.27 19.55
N THR A 296 -13.32 2.94 19.46
CA THR A 296 -13.14 2.19 18.20
C THR A 296 -14.30 2.41 17.24
N THR A 297 -15.54 2.50 17.73
CA THR A 297 -16.71 2.80 16.90
C THR A 297 -16.61 4.20 16.30
N ALA A 298 -16.25 5.19 17.11
CA ALA A 298 -16.01 6.56 16.64
C ALA A 298 -14.88 6.61 15.59
N ALA A 299 -13.81 5.84 15.81
CA ALA A 299 -12.73 5.67 14.84
C ALA A 299 -13.19 5.03 13.54
N ALA A 300 -14.04 4.00 13.60
CA ALA A 300 -14.57 3.32 12.43
C ALA A 300 -15.40 4.27 11.56
N ILE A 301 -16.17 5.18 12.18
CA ILE A 301 -16.91 6.23 11.47
C ILE A 301 -15.94 7.19 10.77
N ALA A 302 -14.89 7.66 11.46
CA ALA A 302 -13.86 8.52 10.88
C ALA A 302 -13.10 7.83 9.72
N ALA A 303 -12.79 6.55 9.88
CA ALA A 303 -12.20 5.69 8.87
C ALA A 303 -13.10 5.55 7.63
N ALA A 304 -14.39 5.27 7.83
CA ALA A 304 -15.36 5.15 6.74
C ALA A 304 -15.50 6.46 5.94
N ALA A 305 -15.47 7.61 6.61
CA ALA A 305 -15.46 8.91 5.95
C ALA A 305 -14.22 9.11 5.07
N ALA A 306 -13.04 8.67 5.53
CA ALA A 306 -11.79 8.76 4.76
C ALA A 306 -11.78 7.84 3.52
N ILE A 307 -12.41 6.65 3.60
CA ILE A 307 -12.47 5.71 2.47
C ILE A 307 -13.25 6.29 1.28
N ARG A 308 -14.28 7.11 1.52
CA ARG A 308 -15.09 7.73 0.43
C ARG A 308 -14.27 8.59 -0.53
N GLY A 309 -13.12 9.12 -0.08
CA GLY A 309 -12.20 9.90 -0.91
C GLY A 309 -11.20 9.05 -1.71
N LEU A 310 -11.12 7.74 -1.46
CA LEU A 310 -10.20 6.85 -2.15
C LEU A 310 -10.82 6.43 -3.49
N LYS A 311 -10.41 7.07 -4.59
CA LYS A 311 -10.63 6.52 -5.94
C LYS A 311 -9.92 5.17 -6.03
N GLY A 312 -10.58 4.19 -6.66
CA GLY A 312 -10.15 2.78 -6.71
C GLY A 312 -8.64 2.64 -6.86
N SER A 313 -7.97 2.13 -5.82
CA SER A 313 -6.52 2.06 -5.79
C SER A 313 -6.10 0.74 -6.44
N SER A 314 -5.51 0.81 -7.63
CA SER A 314 -4.76 -0.28 -8.28
C SER A 314 -3.45 -0.62 -7.54
N GLU A 315 -3.21 0.05 -6.40
CA GLU A 315 -1.96 -0.01 -5.66
C GLU A 315 -1.72 -1.39 -5.05
N ARG A 316 -0.72 -2.11 -5.60
CA ARG A 316 -0.33 -3.48 -5.20
C ARG A 316 -0.05 -3.67 -3.72
N TYR A 317 0.21 -2.61 -2.97
CA TYR A 317 0.68 -2.68 -1.58
C TYR A 317 -0.40 -2.45 -0.53
N GLY A 318 -1.61 -1.98 -0.90
CA GLY A 318 -2.73 -1.81 0.03
C GLY A 318 -2.49 -0.78 1.15
N LEU A 319 -1.57 0.17 0.95
CA LEU A 319 -1.17 1.13 1.97
C LEU A 319 -2.34 1.97 2.54
N PRO A 320 -3.30 2.46 1.73
CA PRO A 320 -4.46 3.18 2.26
C PRO A 320 -5.27 2.36 3.27
N VAL A 321 -5.38 1.04 3.05
CA VAL A 321 -6.11 0.14 3.96
C VAL A 321 -5.36 0.01 5.29
N ALA A 322 -4.03 -0.09 5.26
CA ALA A 322 -3.22 -0.16 6.47
C ALA A 322 -3.33 1.13 7.31
N LEU A 323 -3.32 2.30 6.66
CA LEU A 323 -3.51 3.60 7.33
C LEU A 323 -4.92 3.74 7.92
N VAL A 324 -5.95 3.24 7.24
CA VAL A 324 -7.31 3.19 7.77
C VAL A 324 -7.39 2.26 8.98
N ALA A 325 -6.77 1.08 8.92
CA ALA A 325 -6.75 0.12 10.03
C ALA A 325 -6.05 0.67 11.28
N LEU A 326 -5.01 1.49 11.12
CA LEU A 326 -4.30 2.17 12.21
C LEU A 326 -5.24 3.07 13.05
N LYS A 327 -6.31 3.62 12.45
CA LYS A 327 -7.26 4.51 13.15
C LYS A 327 -8.07 3.80 14.22
N LEU A 328 -8.34 2.51 14.06
CA LEU A 328 -9.15 1.75 15.01
C LEU A 328 -8.51 1.69 16.42
N PRO A 329 -7.28 1.17 16.61
CA PRO A 329 -6.66 1.16 17.92
C PRO A 329 -6.31 2.58 18.42
N MET A 330 -6.02 3.51 17.51
CA MET A 330 -5.80 4.92 17.88
C MET A 330 -7.04 5.51 18.56
N GLY A 331 -8.25 5.32 18.00
CA GLY A 331 -9.47 5.84 18.63
C GLY A 331 -9.81 5.19 19.97
N ALA A 332 -9.49 3.91 20.16
CA ALA A 332 -9.63 3.25 21.47
C ALA A 332 -8.73 3.92 22.52
N ILE A 333 -7.45 4.07 22.18
CA ILE A 333 -6.44 4.64 23.07
C ILE A 333 -6.72 6.12 23.34
N THR A 334 -7.12 6.90 22.32
CA THR A 334 -7.43 8.33 22.52
C THR A 334 -8.68 8.52 23.36
N ALA A 335 -9.69 7.67 23.23
CA ALA A 335 -10.87 7.71 24.11
C ALA A 335 -10.49 7.48 25.58
N PHE A 336 -9.66 6.46 25.84
CA PHE A 336 -9.15 6.17 27.18
C PHE A 336 -8.29 7.31 27.74
N LEU A 337 -7.28 7.76 27.00
CA LEU A 337 -6.38 8.83 27.42
C LEU A 337 -7.13 10.16 27.60
N GLY A 338 -8.09 10.48 26.74
CA GLY A 338 -8.90 11.69 26.85
C GLY A 338 -9.72 11.73 28.14
N LEU A 339 -10.37 10.62 28.51
CA LEU A 339 -11.08 10.53 29.77
C LEU A 339 -10.14 10.54 30.99
N LEU A 340 -8.93 9.97 30.88
CA LEU A 340 -7.91 10.09 31.94
C LEU A 340 -7.48 11.54 32.16
N LEU A 341 -7.34 12.33 31.08
CA LEU A 341 -7.03 13.75 31.18
C LEU A 341 -8.16 14.55 31.85
N LEU A 342 -9.43 14.24 31.55
CA LEU A 342 -10.58 14.83 32.24
C LEU A 342 -10.58 14.47 33.73
N ARG A 343 -10.31 13.21 34.07
CA ARG A 343 -10.17 12.77 35.48
C ARG A 343 -9.02 13.48 36.20
N GLY A 344 -7.92 13.74 35.50
CA GLY A 344 -6.77 14.46 36.03
C GLY A 344 -7.01 15.96 36.28
N GLN A 345 -8.22 16.48 35.98
CA GLN A 345 -8.58 17.90 36.14
C GLN A 345 -7.62 18.86 35.40
N PHE A 346 -6.92 18.38 34.37
CA PHE A 346 -5.99 19.19 33.57
C PHE A 346 -6.70 20.27 32.76
N VAL A 347 -8.01 20.12 32.53
CA VAL A 347 -8.84 21.10 31.84
C VAL A 347 -9.90 21.63 32.82
N PRO A 348 -9.73 22.86 33.35
CA PRO A 348 -10.69 23.48 34.26
C PRO A 348 -12.08 23.57 33.62
N GLY A 349 -13.13 23.15 34.31
CA GLY A 349 -14.53 23.32 33.88
C GLY A 349 -15.13 22.19 33.04
N LEU A 350 -14.39 21.11 32.72
CA LEU A 350 -14.93 19.91 32.05
C LEU A 350 -15.05 18.67 32.97
N GLY A 351 -14.72 18.81 34.25
CA GLY A 351 -14.64 17.70 35.22
C GLY A 351 -15.96 17.25 35.84
N ALA A 352 -17.07 17.98 35.61
CA ALA A 352 -18.40 17.62 36.11
C ALA A 352 -19.12 16.74 35.09
N LEU A 353 -18.71 15.48 35.01
CA LEU A 353 -19.47 14.46 34.28
C LEU A 353 -20.49 13.85 35.24
N ASP A 354 -21.74 14.27 35.09
CA ASP A 354 -22.83 13.99 36.03
C ASP A 354 -23.57 12.69 35.71
N THR A 355 -23.37 12.15 34.50
CA THR A 355 -24.05 10.92 34.05
C THR A 355 -23.13 9.97 33.28
N SER A 356 -23.43 8.67 33.36
CA SER A 356 -22.71 7.63 32.61
C SER A 356 -22.78 7.89 31.09
N ALA A 357 -23.91 8.39 30.61
CA ALA A 357 -24.11 8.79 29.22
C ALA A 357 -23.15 9.91 28.78
N GLN A 358 -22.87 10.89 29.64
CA GLN A 358 -21.89 11.95 29.33
C GLN A 358 -20.47 11.38 29.23
N ILE A 359 -20.08 10.43 30.10
CA ILE A 359 -18.77 9.77 30.03
C ILE A 359 -18.60 9.04 28.69
N VAL A 360 -19.63 8.29 28.28
CA VAL A 360 -19.66 7.59 27.00
C VAL A 360 -19.65 8.57 25.81
N ALA A 361 -20.37 9.68 25.90
CA ALA A 361 -20.37 10.72 24.87
C ALA A 361 -18.98 11.36 24.71
N TRP A 362 -18.27 11.65 25.81
CA TRP A 362 -16.90 12.14 25.76
C TRP A 362 -15.92 11.12 25.21
N ALA A 363 -16.08 9.82 25.54
CA ALA A 363 -15.29 8.75 24.91
C ALA A 363 -15.46 8.74 23.38
N LEU A 364 -16.69 8.95 22.88
CA LEU A 364 -16.97 9.06 21.45
C LEU A 364 -16.28 10.29 20.84
N VAL A 365 -16.36 11.44 21.49
CA VAL A 365 -15.72 12.68 21.03
C VAL A 365 -14.20 12.51 20.95
N PHE A 366 -13.55 11.96 21.98
CA PHE A 366 -12.10 11.73 21.99
C PHE A 366 -11.68 10.63 21.02
N GLY A 367 -12.49 9.58 20.83
CA GLY A 367 -12.25 8.55 19.83
C GLY A 367 -12.31 9.09 18.39
N TYR A 368 -13.25 9.99 18.10
CA TYR A 368 -13.34 10.69 16.82
C TYR A 368 -12.22 11.74 16.66
N GLY A 369 -11.89 12.44 17.76
CA GLY A 369 -10.89 13.50 17.85
C GLY A 369 -9.44 13.04 17.66
N GLN A 370 -9.20 11.74 17.45
CA GLN A 370 -7.87 11.19 17.14
C GLN A 370 -7.19 11.90 15.94
N GLN A 371 -7.97 12.53 15.05
CA GLN A 371 -7.47 13.28 13.91
C GLN A 371 -6.51 14.41 14.30
N LEU A 372 -6.65 15.00 15.50
CA LEU A 372 -5.71 16.01 15.99
C LEU A 372 -4.31 15.43 16.22
N PHE A 373 -4.22 14.17 16.64
CA PHE A 373 -2.96 13.44 16.87
C PHE A 373 -2.45 12.72 15.61
N THR A 374 -3.34 12.19 14.76
CA THR A 374 -2.95 11.41 13.57
C THR A 374 -2.63 12.26 12.34
N ARG A 375 -2.93 13.58 12.35
CA ARG A 375 -2.73 14.46 11.19
C ARG A 375 -1.31 14.41 10.62
N LEU A 376 -0.30 14.26 11.48
CA LEU A 376 1.11 14.19 11.07
C LEU A 376 1.45 12.87 10.36
N VAL A 377 0.86 11.75 10.81
CA VAL A 377 1.06 10.42 10.21
C VAL A 377 0.28 10.30 8.91
N ASP A 378 -0.97 10.80 8.88
CA ASP A 378 -1.81 10.85 7.68
C ASP A 378 -1.15 11.73 6.59
N GLN A 379 -0.52 12.86 6.96
CA GLN A 379 0.22 13.71 6.02
C GLN A 379 1.44 13.01 5.40
N GLN A 380 2.25 12.31 6.20
CA GLN A 380 3.41 11.58 5.68
C GLN A 380 2.98 10.40 4.79
N GLY A 381 1.90 9.69 5.14
CA GLY A 381 1.32 8.65 4.31
C GLY A 381 0.81 9.19 2.97
N GLN A 382 0.14 10.34 2.98
CA GLN A 382 -0.37 10.96 1.77
C GLN A 382 0.75 11.47 0.86
N VAL A 383 1.82 12.05 1.39
CA VAL A 383 2.99 12.50 0.61
C VAL A 383 3.69 11.32 -0.08
N VAL A 384 3.84 10.20 0.62
CA VAL A 384 4.43 8.98 0.04
C VAL A 384 3.52 8.38 -1.04
N LEU A 385 2.21 8.34 -0.78
CA LEU A 385 1.20 7.91 -1.76
C LEU A 385 1.15 8.83 -2.98
N GLU A 386 1.24 10.14 -2.80
CA GLU A 386 1.25 11.13 -3.88
C GLU A 386 2.54 11.11 -4.70
N THR A 387 3.67 10.73 -4.10
CA THR A 387 4.91 10.53 -4.86
C THR A 387 4.75 9.38 -5.85
N VAL A 388 4.09 8.30 -5.44
CA VAL A 388 3.86 7.11 -6.29
C VAL A 388 2.69 7.32 -7.24
N ARG A 389 1.60 7.93 -6.78
CA ARG A 389 0.50 8.40 -7.63
C ARG A 389 0.92 9.52 -8.56
N GLY A 390 1.98 10.27 -8.29
CA GLY A 390 2.52 11.28 -9.20
C GLY A 390 3.24 10.67 -10.40
N ALA A 391 3.80 9.46 -10.24
CA ALA A 391 4.26 8.63 -11.34
C ALA A 391 3.07 8.15 -12.20
N ASP A 392 1.98 7.69 -11.57
CA ASP A 392 0.75 7.20 -12.22
C ASP A 392 -0.14 8.33 -12.81
N LYS A 393 -0.38 9.44 -12.11
CA LYS A 393 -1.30 10.53 -12.49
C LYS A 393 -0.81 11.33 -13.69
N ARG A 394 0.50 11.33 -13.94
CA ARG A 394 1.02 11.83 -15.21
C ARG A 394 0.39 11.06 -16.39
N GLU A 395 -0.19 9.86 -16.21
CA GLU A 395 -0.83 9.05 -17.27
C GLU A 395 -2.22 9.55 -17.64
N THR A 396 -2.86 10.41 -16.82
CA THR A 396 -4.24 10.87 -17.05
C THR A 396 -4.40 12.39 -17.00
N GLY A 397 -3.32 13.16 -17.16
CA GLY A 397 -3.31 14.60 -16.89
C GLY A 397 -2.53 15.44 -17.91
N THR A 398 -2.90 15.37 -19.17
CA THR A 398 -2.72 16.47 -20.13
C THR A 398 -4.06 16.72 -20.82
N SER A 399 -4.95 17.41 -20.12
CA SER A 399 -6.01 18.23 -20.69
C SER A 399 -6.47 19.21 -19.60
N SER A 400 -6.41 20.51 -19.92
CA SER A 400 -6.62 21.68 -19.04
C SER A 400 -5.41 21.90 -18.11
N ASP A 401 -4.52 22.85 -18.38
CA ASP A 401 -4.74 24.29 -18.66
C ASP A 401 -3.83 24.85 -19.75
#